data_AF-A0A0G4IEQ4-F1
#
_entry.id   AF-A0A0G4IEQ4-F1
#
_cell.length_a   1.000
_cell.length_b   1.000
_cell.length_c   1.000
_cell.angle_alpha   90.00
_cell.angle_beta   90.00
_cell.angle_gamma   90.00
#
_symmetry.space_group_name_H-M   'P 1'
#
loop_
_entity.id
_entity.type
_entity.pdbx_description
1 polymer ?
#
loop_
_entity_poly.entity_id
_entity_poly.type
_entity_poly.pdbx_seq_one_letter_code
_entity_poly.pdbx_strand_id
1 'polypeptide(L)'
;MIVLWVDAGGDHAQRVGVSVGDSAAGMGGVRRRRPAPRQRHADVSSFLQETRRNWIGQRSGTRRGVEGQGREALTRLRLGGFLSLPSLSPPSEGPVDKAPSWAELEGRLEALLTEEERRMIALREEGSGPPSCFAPVRLFRDHQCEGGEEGAGEETETVRVRLFRDTAAWCPYCEKVWLTLEEKRVPYSVELVNMTCYGDKRKDYLDLVQSGLLPAVEIDGRIHTESLSIVNLLERSFTSPEFVSLIPSNISDDELKTIPKLVLLERRLFGAWLDWIVTPLPGILQGGNREKFREKMTEVDAELKKRGGPFFLGDDEKFSLVDILFAPTLERIAASCAYFKGEIIRGGAWPSVDLWFDAMERRPTYKAIRSDFYTTVQALPPQLPFCSEMASETQKACKSEIDGQNGGWVHPPRSHPGRLILEPSVSLERKEDKEETAAAMKEAARNLVRNRHKVLPFTLRAFSALPALPPVSAPLSEPGKPTDTPETSLWTPHVDCALRHVAALLLDVAAAGGGRAEPWRQNFEDPKDPGREAETGKEGMPGPSLSPQLDPRTVAALRYLQVRVGAPRDMSAPAALQLRRFLGLVITCLTSR
;
A
#
# COMPACT_ATOMS: atom_id res chain seq x y z
N MET A 1 8.19 12.16 -9.41
CA MET A 1 8.26 12.00 -7.94
C MET A 1 9.14 10.81 -7.65
N ILE A 2 10.16 10.98 -6.82
CA ILE A 2 11.08 9.89 -6.45
C ILE A 2 10.31 8.96 -5.52
N VAL A 3 10.09 7.71 -5.95
CA VAL A 3 9.75 6.65 -5.00
C VAL A 3 10.92 6.57 -4.05
N LEU A 4 10.68 6.95 -2.79
CA LEU A 4 11.73 7.09 -1.78
C LEU A 4 12.47 5.78 -1.53
N TRP A 5 11.92 4.65 -1.98
CA TRP A 5 12.34 3.31 -1.59
C TRP A 5 12.61 2.34 -2.75
N VAL A 6 12.50 2.81 -4.01
CA VAL A 6 12.87 2.02 -5.20
C VAL A 6 14.28 2.37 -5.57
N ASP A 7 15.20 1.41 -5.56
CA ASP A 7 16.42 1.55 -6.33
C ASP A 7 16.03 1.45 -7.81
N ALA A 8 16.04 2.59 -8.52
CA ALA A 8 15.90 2.56 -9.96
C ALA A 8 17.31 2.31 -10.48
N GLY A 9 17.67 1.03 -10.60
CA GLY A 9 18.90 0.61 -11.25
C GLY A 9 19.06 1.39 -12.55
N GLY A 10 20.19 2.09 -12.68
CA GLY A 10 20.49 2.97 -13.80
C GLY A 10 20.63 2.21 -15.13
N ASP A 11 20.29 2.93 -16.20
CA ASP A 11 20.79 2.75 -17.57
C ASP A 11 20.94 1.33 -18.13
N HIS A 12 19.81 0.73 -18.54
CA HIS A 12 19.80 -0.23 -19.66
C HIS A 12 18.76 0.17 -20.72
N ALA A 13 19.00 1.32 -21.34
CA ALA A 13 18.48 1.64 -22.66
C ALA A 13 19.57 1.36 -23.70
N GLN A 14 19.75 0.10 -24.11
CA GLN A 14 20.51 -0.22 -25.33
C GLN A 14 19.82 -1.28 -26.19
N ARG A 15 19.27 -0.77 -27.30
CA ARG A 15 19.26 -1.33 -28.67
C ARG A 15 19.04 -2.85 -28.79
N VAL A 16 17.77 -3.25 -28.97
CA VAL A 16 17.45 -4.40 -29.82
C VAL A 16 17.15 -3.86 -31.22
N GLY A 17 18.08 -4.07 -32.14
CA GLY A 17 17.95 -3.68 -33.54
C GLY A 17 16.87 -4.52 -34.22
N VAL A 18 15.79 -3.87 -34.64
CA VAL A 18 14.78 -4.47 -35.53
C VAL A 18 15.36 -4.47 -36.94
N SER A 19 15.79 -5.62 -37.44
CA SER A 19 16.08 -5.79 -38.86
C SER A 19 14.76 -5.99 -39.62
N VAL A 20 14.39 -5.02 -40.43
CA VAL A 20 13.29 -5.16 -41.40
C VAL A 20 13.84 -5.93 -42.59
N GLY A 21 13.43 -7.19 -42.73
CA GLY A 21 13.67 -8.01 -43.92
C GLY A 21 12.41 -8.03 -44.79
N ASP A 22 12.39 -7.22 -45.83
CA ASP A 22 11.45 -7.34 -46.94
C ASP A 22 11.74 -8.63 -47.72
N SER A 23 10.73 -9.46 -47.94
CA SER A 23 10.67 -10.35 -49.11
C SER A 23 9.23 -10.75 -49.40
N ALA A 24 8.78 -10.30 -50.57
CA ALA A 24 7.50 -10.62 -51.18
C ALA A 24 7.55 -11.94 -51.98
N ALA A 25 6.34 -12.40 -52.29
CA ALA A 25 5.94 -13.35 -53.34
C ALA A 25 5.83 -14.85 -52.98
N GLY A 26 4.64 -15.40 -53.25
CA GLY A 26 4.39 -16.84 -53.26
C GLY A 26 2.90 -17.20 -53.23
N MET A 27 2.17 -16.94 -54.32
CA MET A 27 0.83 -17.52 -54.55
C MET A 27 0.90 -19.05 -54.62
N GLY A 28 -0.02 -19.73 -53.92
CA GLY A 28 -0.21 -21.18 -54.05
C GLY A 28 -1.51 -21.63 -53.37
N GLY A 29 -2.59 -21.78 -54.14
CA GLY A 29 -3.88 -22.23 -53.64
C GLY A 29 -3.91 -23.74 -53.40
N VAL A 30 -4.44 -24.16 -52.24
CA VAL A 30 -4.91 -25.53 -52.00
C VAL A 30 -6.20 -25.50 -51.19
N ARG A 31 -7.28 -26.00 -51.79
CA ARG A 31 -8.54 -26.32 -51.12
C ARG A 31 -8.34 -27.49 -50.16
N ARG A 32 -8.83 -27.41 -48.90
CA ARG A 32 -9.38 -28.58 -48.16
C ARG A 32 -10.20 -28.19 -46.92
N ARG A 33 -11.46 -28.67 -46.94
CA ARG A 33 -12.36 -29.20 -45.90
C ARG A 33 -12.75 -28.32 -44.68
N ARG A 34 -14.07 -28.13 -44.55
CA ARG A 34 -14.80 -27.63 -43.36
C ARG A 34 -14.66 -28.61 -42.17
N PRO A 35 -14.51 -28.11 -40.93
CA PRO A 35 -14.89 -28.84 -39.74
C PRO A 35 -16.33 -28.52 -39.31
N ALA A 36 -16.94 -29.48 -38.59
CA ALA A 36 -18.30 -29.49 -38.05
C ALA A 36 -18.50 -28.47 -36.88
N PRO A 37 -19.73 -28.20 -36.42
CA PRO A 37 -20.05 -26.98 -35.68
C PRO A 37 -19.58 -27.02 -34.22
N ARG A 38 -18.93 -25.94 -33.76
CA ARG A 38 -18.62 -25.66 -32.36
C ARG A 38 -19.90 -25.43 -31.55
N GLN A 39 -19.96 -26.02 -30.35
CA GLN A 39 -20.95 -25.75 -29.32
C GLN A 39 -20.99 -24.25 -28.99
N ARG A 40 -22.21 -23.71 -28.85
CA ARG A 40 -22.46 -22.30 -28.57
C ARG A 40 -22.03 -21.99 -27.13
N HIS A 41 -20.96 -21.22 -26.97
CA HIS A 41 -20.76 -20.45 -25.75
C HIS A 41 -21.84 -19.36 -25.71
N ALA A 42 -22.56 -19.27 -24.60
CA ALA A 42 -23.57 -18.23 -24.38
C ALA A 42 -22.87 -16.86 -24.37
N ASP A 43 -23.28 -16.00 -25.30
CA ASP A 43 -22.65 -14.72 -25.55
C ASP A 43 -23.08 -13.66 -24.52
N VAL A 44 -22.22 -13.44 -23.52
CA VAL A 44 -22.34 -12.40 -22.47
C VAL A 44 -22.20 -10.97 -23.06
N SER A 45 -21.87 -10.84 -24.35
CA SER A 45 -21.68 -9.57 -25.07
C SER A 45 -22.95 -8.72 -25.21
N SER A 46 -24.12 -9.36 -25.38
CA SER A 46 -25.36 -8.65 -25.72
C SER A 46 -25.91 -7.82 -24.56
N PHE A 47 -25.69 -8.23 -23.32
CA PHE A 47 -26.16 -7.53 -22.12
C PHE A 47 -25.29 -6.31 -21.75
N LEU A 48 -23.99 -6.34 -22.10
CA LEU A 48 -23.04 -5.26 -21.79
C LEU A 48 -23.19 -4.04 -22.71
N GLN A 49 -23.74 -4.21 -23.92
CA GLN A 49 -24.08 -3.08 -24.79
C GLN A 49 -25.25 -2.25 -24.23
N GLU A 50 -26.15 -2.88 -23.48
CA GLU A 50 -27.33 -2.23 -22.89
C GLU A 50 -26.96 -1.39 -21.65
N THR A 51 -25.96 -1.83 -20.88
CA THR A 51 -25.39 -1.06 -19.75
C THR A 51 -24.58 0.16 -20.22
N ARG A 52 -24.01 0.10 -21.43
CA ARG A 52 -23.27 1.21 -22.06
C ARG A 52 -24.18 2.36 -22.51
N ARG A 53 -25.42 2.07 -22.94
CA ARG A 53 -26.41 3.09 -23.35
C ARG A 53 -26.90 3.94 -22.18
N ASN A 54 -27.07 3.36 -20.99
CA ASN A 54 -27.51 4.09 -19.81
C ASN A 54 -26.46 5.07 -19.25
N TRP A 55 -25.19 4.91 -19.61
CA TRP A 55 -24.10 5.80 -19.18
C TRP A 55 -23.93 7.04 -20.07
N ILE A 56 -24.19 6.92 -21.38
CA ILE A 56 -24.07 8.07 -22.30
C ILE A 56 -25.22 9.08 -22.10
N GLY A 57 -26.41 8.62 -21.70
CA GLY A 57 -27.59 9.47 -21.49
C GLY A 57 -27.53 10.42 -20.26
N GLN A 58 -26.63 10.18 -19.30
CA GLN A 58 -26.53 10.99 -18.08
C GLN A 58 -25.46 12.10 -18.14
N ARG A 59 -24.66 12.19 -19.20
CA ARG A 59 -23.59 13.19 -19.35
C ARG A 59 -23.96 14.43 -20.18
N SER A 60 -25.16 14.51 -20.74
CA SER A 60 -25.57 15.60 -21.65
C SER A 60 -26.41 16.73 -21.01
N GLY A 61 -26.51 16.81 -19.68
CA GLY A 61 -27.33 17.83 -19.03
C GLY A 61 -26.70 18.40 -17.77
N THR A 62 -25.77 19.35 -17.92
CA THR A 62 -25.45 20.49 -17.02
C THR A 62 -23.98 20.93 -17.17
N ARG A 63 -23.66 21.54 -18.32
CA ARG A 63 -22.57 22.53 -18.40
C ARG A 63 -23.21 23.88 -18.65
N ARG A 64 -23.53 24.61 -17.58
CA ARG A 64 -23.57 26.08 -17.57
C ARG A 64 -23.75 26.61 -16.14
N GLY A 65 -22.73 27.33 -15.67
CA GLY A 65 -22.87 28.45 -14.74
C GLY A 65 -22.83 28.14 -13.24
N VAL A 66 -21.65 27.91 -12.67
CA VAL A 66 -21.26 28.43 -11.34
C VAL A 66 -19.73 28.61 -11.31
N GLU A 67 -19.20 29.51 -12.13
CA GLU A 67 -17.86 30.08 -11.92
C GLU A 67 -18.07 31.43 -11.22
N GLY A 68 -17.61 31.57 -9.97
CA GLY A 68 -17.53 32.90 -9.37
C GLY A 68 -17.46 33.01 -7.84
N GLN A 69 -18.02 32.09 -7.05
CA GLN A 69 -18.18 32.36 -5.60
C GLN A 69 -17.66 31.28 -4.63
N GLY A 70 -17.09 30.16 -5.13
CA GLY A 70 -16.52 29.11 -4.29
C GLY A 70 -15.04 29.27 -3.91
N ARG A 71 -14.31 30.18 -4.57
CA ARG A 71 -12.84 30.29 -4.41
C ARG A 71 -12.39 31.03 -3.15
N GLU A 72 -13.17 31.99 -2.65
CA GLU A 72 -12.78 32.76 -1.46
C GLU A 72 -13.12 32.04 -0.13
N ALA A 73 -14.20 31.25 -0.09
CA ALA A 73 -14.60 30.53 1.12
C ALA A 73 -13.68 29.33 1.45
N LEU A 74 -13.04 28.72 0.44
CA LEU A 74 -12.10 27.61 0.61
C LEU A 74 -10.71 28.05 1.10
N THR A 75 -10.39 29.35 1.04
CA THR A 75 -9.07 29.87 1.43
C THR A 75 -8.98 30.16 2.93
N ARG A 76 -10.10 30.24 3.66
CA ARG A 76 -10.13 30.60 5.10
C ARG A 76 -10.28 29.42 6.08
N LEU A 77 -10.52 28.20 5.60
CA LEU A 77 -10.80 27.02 6.45
C LEU A 77 -9.72 25.91 6.38
N ARG A 78 -8.53 26.20 5.83
CA ARG A 78 -7.34 25.33 5.85
C ARG A 78 -6.17 25.98 6.58
N LEU A 79 -6.39 26.41 7.82
CA LEU A 79 -5.32 26.76 8.75
C LEU A 79 -5.60 26.10 10.11
N GLY A 80 -5.83 24.79 10.08
CA GLY A 80 -5.68 23.95 11.26
C GLY A 80 -4.18 23.79 11.54
N GLY A 81 -3.65 24.66 12.41
CA GLY A 81 -2.37 24.49 13.11
C GLY A 81 -1.20 24.03 12.26
N PHE A 82 -0.76 24.83 11.28
CA PHE A 82 0.65 24.81 10.95
C PHE A 82 1.38 25.24 12.23
N LEU A 83 2.13 24.32 12.83
CA LEU A 83 3.18 24.73 13.77
C LEU A 83 4.06 25.71 12.99
N SER A 84 3.88 27.00 13.24
CA SER A 84 4.84 28.02 12.83
C SER A 84 6.17 27.58 13.42
N LEU A 85 7.05 27.01 12.60
CA LEU A 85 8.37 26.64 13.07
C LEU A 85 9.03 27.92 13.58
N PRO A 86 9.43 28.00 14.87
CA PRO A 86 10.08 29.19 15.38
C PRO A 86 11.32 29.48 14.53
N SER A 87 11.62 30.76 14.30
CA SER A 87 12.84 31.23 13.62
C SER A 87 14.05 30.40 14.06
N LEU A 88 14.58 29.58 13.15
CA LEU A 88 15.54 28.54 13.46
C LEU A 88 16.95 29.16 13.63
N SER A 89 17.38 29.40 14.87
CA SER A 89 18.81 29.69 15.16
C SER A 89 19.69 28.53 14.65
N PRO A 90 20.86 28.77 14.04
CA PRO A 90 21.73 27.68 13.59
C PRO A 90 22.13 26.76 14.76
N PRO A 91 22.35 25.45 14.52
CA PRO A 91 22.86 24.57 15.56
C PRO A 91 24.22 25.09 16.05
N SER A 92 24.45 25.02 17.36
CA SER A 92 25.67 25.57 17.97
C SER A 92 26.93 24.85 17.50
N GLU A 93 26.85 23.54 17.28
CA GLU A 93 27.92 22.65 16.76
C GLU A 93 27.29 21.43 16.03
N GLY A 94 28.12 20.61 15.36
CA GLY A 94 27.71 19.32 14.80
C GLY A 94 27.39 18.29 15.91
N PRO A 95 26.61 17.23 15.63
CA PRO A 95 26.29 16.24 16.67
C PRO A 95 27.54 15.46 17.07
N VAL A 96 27.73 15.18 18.36
CA VAL A 96 28.62 14.10 18.81
C VAL A 96 28.06 12.77 18.32
N ASP A 97 28.50 12.33 17.16
CA ASP A 97 27.98 11.17 16.45
C ASP A 97 28.49 9.86 17.06
N LYS A 98 27.61 9.16 17.79
CA LYS A 98 27.84 7.81 18.31
C LYS A 98 27.04 6.75 17.55
N ALA A 99 26.35 7.12 16.48
CA ALA A 99 25.58 6.15 15.71
C ALA A 99 26.54 5.29 14.87
N PRO A 100 26.26 3.98 14.71
CA PRO A 100 26.98 3.13 13.76
C PRO A 100 26.94 3.77 12.37
N SER A 101 27.99 3.58 11.58
CA SER A 101 28.02 4.03 10.19
C SER A 101 27.00 3.26 9.33
N TRP A 102 26.61 3.82 8.18
CA TRP A 102 25.74 3.11 7.24
C TRP A 102 26.33 1.78 6.77
N ALA A 103 27.65 1.70 6.58
CA ALA A 103 28.33 0.46 6.17
C ALA A 103 28.28 -0.62 7.26
N GLU A 104 28.45 -0.24 8.54
CA GLU A 104 28.27 -1.16 9.67
C GLU A 104 26.82 -1.64 9.77
N LEU A 105 25.85 -0.77 9.52
CA LEU A 105 24.43 -1.13 9.51
C LEU A 105 24.08 -2.08 8.36
N GLU A 106 24.64 -1.87 7.16
CA GLU A 106 24.53 -2.81 6.05
C GLU A 106 25.11 -4.18 6.43
N GLY A 107 26.32 -4.22 7.00
CA GLY A 107 26.94 -5.47 7.45
C GLY A 107 26.14 -6.21 8.53
N ARG A 108 25.59 -5.46 9.51
CA ARG A 108 24.73 -6.02 10.57
C ARG A 108 23.42 -6.58 9.99
N LEU A 109 22.79 -5.85 9.07
CA LEU A 109 21.59 -6.31 8.39
C LEU A 109 21.86 -7.61 7.65
N GLU A 110 22.93 -7.65 6.85
CA GLU A 110 23.30 -8.87 6.13
C GLU A 110 23.53 -10.02 7.12
N ALA A 111 24.28 -9.83 8.19
CA ALA A 111 24.51 -10.88 9.19
C ALA A 111 23.23 -11.41 9.88
N LEU A 112 22.16 -10.61 9.95
CA LEU A 112 20.88 -10.99 10.59
C LEU A 112 19.86 -11.65 9.65
N LEU A 113 20.06 -11.57 8.33
CA LEU A 113 19.16 -12.21 7.38
C LEU A 113 19.33 -13.73 7.39
N THR A 114 18.22 -14.45 7.51
CA THR A 114 18.22 -15.91 7.37
C THR A 114 18.40 -16.31 5.91
N GLU A 115 18.79 -17.56 5.67
CA GLU A 115 18.94 -18.07 4.30
C GLU A 115 17.63 -17.98 3.50
N GLU A 116 16.50 -18.29 4.14
CA GLU A 116 15.18 -18.17 3.52
C GLU A 116 14.84 -16.71 3.18
N GLU A 117 15.17 -15.75 4.06
CA GLU A 117 14.96 -14.33 3.76
C GLU A 117 15.82 -13.86 2.60
N ARG A 118 17.10 -14.28 2.53
CA ARG A 118 18.00 -13.97 1.40
C ARG A 118 17.45 -14.53 0.10
N ARG A 119 17.02 -15.80 0.11
CA ARG A 119 16.40 -16.46 -1.04
C ARG A 119 15.16 -15.72 -1.52
N MET A 120 14.30 -15.30 -0.60
CA MET A 120 13.07 -14.57 -0.94
C MET A 120 13.33 -13.15 -1.47
N ILE A 121 14.42 -12.52 -1.05
CA ILE A 121 14.88 -11.25 -1.64
C ILE A 121 15.37 -11.48 -3.07
N ALA A 122 16.25 -12.46 -3.27
CA ALA A 122 16.81 -12.79 -4.58
C ALA A 122 15.72 -13.16 -5.60
N LEU A 123 14.76 -14.01 -5.19
CA LEU A 123 13.63 -14.37 -6.05
C LEU A 123 12.83 -13.15 -6.49
N ARG A 124 12.61 -12.16 -5.62
CA ARG A 124 11.90 -10.92 -5.98
C ARG A 124 12.67 -10.07 -6.97
N GLU A 125 13.99 -9.99 -6.82
CA GLU A 125 14.87 -9.27 -7.74
C GLU A 125 14.85 -9.89 -9.15
N GLU A 126 14.66 -11.21 -9.23
CA GLU A 126 14.49 -11.97 -10.49
C GLU A 126 13.04 -11.94 -11.05
N GLY A 127 12.13 -11.22 -10.40
CA GLY A 127 10.72 -11.18 -10.80
C GLY A 127 9.91 -12.43 -10.41
N SER A 128 10.42 -13.26 -9.50
CA SER A 128 9.76 -14.45 -8.95
C SER A 128 9.46 -14.28 -7.45
N GLY A 129 9.02 -15.34 -6.76
CA GLY A 129 8.70 -15.28 -5.32
C GLY A 129 7.48 -14.41 -5.00
N PRO A 130 7.29 -13.99 -3.72
CA PRO A 130 6.10 -13.25 -3.32
C PRO A 130 6.00 -11.88 -3.98
N PRO A 131 4.78 -11.35 -4.20
CA PRO A 131 4.61 -10.06 -4.85
C PRO A 131 5.31 -8.93 -4.09
N SER A 132 5.67 -7.89 -4.82
CA SER A 132 6.26 -6.68 -4.27
C SER A 132 5.85 -5.49 -5.13
N CYS A 133 5.53 -4.37 -4.49
CA CYS A 133 5.26 -3.10 -5.17
C CYS A 133 6.48 -2.57 -5.96
N PHE A 134 7.66 -3.10 -5.68
CA PHE A 134 8.93 -2.69 -6.29
C PHE A 134 9.30 -3.51 -7.52
N ALA A 135 8.65 -4.65 -7.76
CA ALA A 135 9.01 -5.54 -8.85
C ALA A 135 8.67 -4.88 -10.21
N PRO A 136 9.67 -4.57 -11.06
CA PRO A 136 9.43 -4.01 -12.39
C PRO A 136 8.91 -5.08 -13.36
N VAL A 137 9.13 -6.36 -13.04
CA VAL A 137 8.69 -7.52 -13.83
C VAL A 137 8.30 -8.66 -12.90
N ARG A 138 7.36 -9.48 -13.34
CA ARG A 138 6.87 -10.69 -12.68
C ARG A 138 6.82 -11.83 -13.68
N LEU A 139 7.50 -12.93 -13.36
CA LEU A 139 7.75 -14.06 -14.26
C LEU A 139 7.26 -15.40 -13.71
N PHE A 140 7.04 -15.52 -12.39
CA PHE A 140 6.47 -16.74 -11.77
C PHE A 140 7.23 -18.05 -12.05
N ARG A 141 8.56 -17.98 -12.17
CA ARG A 141 9.43 -19.14 -12.45
C ARG A 141 9.53 -20.13 -11.28
N ASP A 142 8.96 -19.79 -10.13
CA ASP A 142 8.97 -20.59 -8.90
C ASP A 142 8.20 -21.91 -9.02
N HIS A 143 7.33 -22.06 -10.02
CA HIS A 143 6.49 -23.26 -10.23
C HIS A 143 7.09 -24.31 -11.18
N GLN A 144 8.25 -24.07 -11.79
CA GLN A 144 8.83 -25.00 -12.78
C GLN A 144 9.74 -26.08 -12.18
N CYS A 145 9.96 -26.12 -10.86
CA CYS A 145 11.03 -26.94 -10.26
C CYS A 145 10.57 -28.19 -9.49
N GLU A 146 9.28 -28.55 -9.47
CA GLU A 146 8.85 -29.83 -8.87
C GLU A 146 8.38 -30.82 -9.94
N GLY A 147 9.35 -31.50 -10.58
CA GLY A 147 9.10 -32.80 -11.23
C GLY A 147 9.16 -32.89 -12.76
N GLY A 148 9.76 -31.93 -13.48
CA GLY A 148 9.93 -31.98 -14.94
C GLY A 148 11.38 -32.13 -15.37
N GLU A 149 11.65 -33.04 -16.31
CA GLU A 149 12.95 -33.35 -16.90
C GLU A 149 13.72 -32.09 -17.36
N GLU A 150 15.04 -32.10 -17.17
CA GLU A 150 16.00 -31.15 -17.74
C GLU A 150 15.91 -31.18 -19.28
N GLY A 151 15.02 -30.37 -19.86
CA GLY A 151 14.77 -30.43 -21.30
C GLY A 151 13.63 -29.56 -21.80
N ALA A 152 13.64 -28.26 -21.52
CA ALA A 152 12.92 -27.27 -22.33
C ALA A 152 13.72 -25.97 -22.33
N GLY A 153 14.04 -25.50 -23.54
CA GLY A 153 15.05 -24.49 -23.78
C GLY A 153 14.72 -23.09 -23.29
N GLU A 154 15.72 -22.22 -23.41
CA GLU A 154 15.69 -20.77 -23.26
C GLU A 154 14.72 -20.08 -24.25
N GLU A 155 13.44 -20.48 -24.30
CA GLU A 155 12.43 -19.58 -24.82
C GLU A 155 12.17 -18.55 -23.74
N THR A 156 12.76 -17.36 -23.91
CA THR A 156 12.37 -16.15 -23.18
C THR A 156 10.86 -16.03 -23.26
N GLU A 157 10.16 -16.43 -22.21
CA GLU A 157 8.72 -16.26 -22.09
C GLU A 157 8.43 -14.77 -22.28
N THR A 158 7.96 -14.41 -23.46
CA THR A 158 7.82 -13.00 -23.82
C THR A 158 6.74 -12.43 -22.92
N VAL A 159 7.10 -11.46 -22.08
CA VAL A 159 6.14 -10.78 -21.22
C VAL A 159 5.12 -10.07 -22.12
N ARG A 160 3.91 -10.65 -22.22
CA ARG A 160 2.82 -10.17 -23.10
C ARG A 160 2.02 -9.04 -22.50
N VAL A 161 2.15 -8.84 -21.19
CA VAL A 161 1.33 -7.92 -20.40
C VAL A 161 2.21 -6.81 -19.83
N ARG A 162 1.84 -5.55 -20.09
CA ARG A 162 2.43 -4.38 -19.43
C ARG A 162 1.36 -3.65 -18.64
N LEU A 163 1.49 -3.64 -17.32
CA LEU A 163 0.60 -2.96 -16.38
C LEU A 163 1.08 -1.53 -16.13
N PHE A 164 0.27 -0.55 -16.49
CA PHE A 164 0.41 0.83 -16.03
C PHE A 164 -0.40 1.01 -14.75
N ARG A 165 0.30 1.22 -13.63
CA ARG A 165 -0.31 1.38 -12.30
C ARG A 165 0.21 2.60 -11.57
N ASP A 166 -0.49 3.00 -10.51
CA ASP A 166 -0.08 4.14 -9.74
C ASP A 166 1.23 3.89 -8.99
N THR A 167 2.10 4.90 -8.96
CA THR A 167 3.43 4.82 -8.32
C THR A 167 3.39 4.33 -6.87
N ALA A 168 2.33 4.65 -6.13
CA ALA A 168 2.24 4.41 -4.68
C ALA A 168 1.52 3.11 -4.29
N ALA A 169 0.87 2.42 -5.24
CA ALA A 169 -0.01 1.28 -5.01
C ALA A 169 -1.27 1.60 -4.18
N TRP A 170 -1.76 2.84 -4.22
CA TRP A 170 -2.92 3.24 -3.41
C TRP A 170 -4.22 3.29 -4.22
N CYS A 171 -4.15 3.12 -5.54
CA CYS A 171 -5.32 3.14 -6.40
C CYS A 171 -6.12 1.82 -6.29
N PRO A 172 -7.40 1.85 -5.87
CA PRO A 172 -8.23 0.64 -5.75
C PRO A 172 -8.39 -0.08 -7.08
N TYR A 173 -8.42 0.67 -8.17
CA TYR A 173 -8.63 0.11 -9.49
C TYR A 173 -7.37 -0.62 -9.99
N CYS A 174 -6.18 -0.08 -9.68
CA CYS A 174 -4.91 -0.76 -9.98
C CYS A 174 -4.77 -2.04 -9.15
N GLU A 175 -5.16 -1.99 -7.89
CA GLU A 175 -5.16 -3.11 -6.96
C GLU A 175 -5.97 -4.31 -7.49
N LYS A 176 -7.17 -4.08 -8.04
CA LYS A 176 -7.99 -5.15 -8.68
C LYS A 176 -7.22 -5.87 -9.80
N VAL A 177 -6.57 -5.10 -10.67
CA VAL A 177 -5.81 -5.66 -11.80
C VAL A 177 -4.54 -6.36 -11.32
N TRP A 178 -3.85 -5.78 -10.34
CA TRP A 178 -2.62 -6.34 -9.78
C TRP A 178 -2.88 -7.68 -9.08
N LEU A 179 -3.90 -7.75 -8.21
CA LEU A 179 -4.33 -9.00 -7.59
C LEU A 179 -4.69 -10.05 -8.66
N THR A 180 -5.40 -9.65 -9.73
CA THR A 180 -5.76 -10.58 -10.81
C THR A 180 -4.52 -11.16 -11.50
N LEU A 181 -3.51 -10.33 -11.81
CA LEU A 181 -2.28 -10.82 -12.46
C LEU A 181 -1.48 -11.77 -11.57
N GLU A 182 -1.34 -11.43 -10.28
CA GLU A 182 -0.62 -12.26 -9.31
C GLU A 182 -1.35 -13.58 -9.03
N GLU A 183 -2.66 -13.55 -8.82
CA GLU A 183 -3.45 -14.75 -8.51
C GLU A 183 -3.61 -15.66 -9.73
N LYS A 184 -3.73 -15.10 -10.94
CA LYS A 184 -3.70 -15.88 -12.19
C LYS A 184 -2.31 -16.38 -12.57
N ARG A 185 -1.26 -15.85 -11.93
CA ARG A 185 0.16 -16.05 -12.28
C ARG A 185 0.47 -15.72 -13.74
N VAL A 186 -0.07 -14.61 -14.25
CA VAL A 186 0.19 -14.14 -15.63
C VAL A 186 1.45 -13.28 -15.63
N PRO A 187 2.55 -13.65 -16.32
CA PRO A 187 3.76 -12.82 -16.37
C PRO A 187 3.49 -11.41 -16.91
N TYR A 188 4.03 -10.39 -16.26
CA TYR A 188 3.79 -8.99 -16.61
C TYR A 188 4.95 -8.07 -16.22
N SER A 189 5.07 -6.95 -16.92
CA SER A 189 5.95 -5.84 -16.55
C SER A 189 5.15 -4.67 -15.99
N VAL A 190 5.76 -3.85 -15.15
CA VAL A 190 5.12 -2.71 -14.48
C VAL A 190 5.70 -1.39 -14.96
N GLU A 191 4.81 -0.46 -15.33
CA GLU A 191 5.12 0.93 -15.63
C GLU A 191 4.43 1.82 -14.60
N LEU A 192 5.22 2.60 -13.85
CA LEU A 192 4.70 3.49 -12.81
C LEU A 192 4.27 4.82 -13.40
N VAL A 193 3.04 5.23 -13.08
CA VAL A 193 2.45 6.50 -13.50
C VAL A 193 1.87 7.20 -12.29
N ASN A 194 2.10 8.50 -12.14
CA ASN A 194 1.52 9.25 -11.02
C ASN A 194 -0.02 9.28 -11.10
N MET A 195 -0.69 9.24 -9.96
CA MET A 195 -2.07 9.72 -9.88
C MET A 195 -2.10 11.25 -10.02
N THR A 196 -3.20 11.79 -10.52
CA THR A 196 -3.36 13.24 -10.75
C THR A 196 -3.15 14.06 -9.47
N CYS A 197 -3.58 13.54 -8.32
CA CYS A 197 -3.38 14.19 -7.02
C CYS A 197 -1.92 14.22 -6.55
N TYR A 198 -1.03 13.47 -7.20
CA TYR A 198 0.39 13.28 -6.85
C TYR A 198 1.34 13.96 -7.84
N GLY A 199 0.84 14.69 -8.82
CA GLY A 199 1.63 15.47 -9.77
C GLY A 199 1.47 14.99 -11.21
N ASP A 200 2.29 15.55 -12.07
CA ASP A 200 2.13 15.39 -13.52
C ASP A 200 2.33 13.95 -13.97
N LYS A 201 1.57 13.59 -15.00
CA LYS A 201 1.70 12.32 -15.72
C LYS A 201 2.69 12.49 -16.87
N ARG A 202 3.52 11.48 -17.10
CA ARG A 202 4.46 11.43 -18.23
C ARG A 202 3.72 11.56 -19.56
N LYS A 203 4.27 12.33 -20.50
CA LYS A 203 3.60 12.69 -21.76
C LYS A 203 3.32 11.47 -22.63
N ASP A 204 4.28 10.57 -22.75
CA ASP A 204 4.18 9.31 -23.49
C ASP A 204 3.05 8.41 -22.98
N TYR A 205 2.77 8.40 -21.67
CA TYR A 205 1.57 7.75 -21.14
C TYR A 205 0.28 8.42 -21.59
N LEU A 206 0.23 9.76 -21.59
CA LEU A 206 -0.96 10.51 -22.02
C LEU A 206 -1.23 10.37 -23.52
N ASP A 207 -0.18 10.21 -24.33
CA ASP A 207 -0.31 9.91 -25.76
C ASP A 207 -0.94 8.53 -25.99
N LEU A 208 -0.64 7.56 -25.11
CA LEU A 208 -1.16 6.19 -25.14
C LEU A 208 -2.56 6.07 -24.54
N VAL A 209 -2.80 6.72 -23.41
CA VAL A 209 -4.03 6.70 -22.60
C VAL A 209 -4.53 8.13 -22.45
N GLN A 210 -5.30 8.59 -23.44
CA GLN A 210 -5.76 9.99 -23.51
C GLN A 210 -6.61 10.44 -22.31
N SER A 211 -7.28 9.51 -21.63
CA SER A 211 -8.03 9.82 -20.41
C SER A 211 -7.12 10.15 -19.22
N GLY A 212 -5.85 9.72 -19.27
CA GLY A 212 -4.90 9.78 -18.16
C GLY A 212 -5.26 8.90 -16.96
N LEU A 213 -6.35 8.15 -17.00
CA LEU A 213 -6.83 7.33 -15.89
C LEU A 213 -5.98 6.06 -15.73
N LEU A 214 -5.95 5.52 -14.52
CA LEU A 214 -5.29 4.27 -14.17
C LEU A 214 -6.35 3.30 -13.58
N PRO A 215 -6.14 1.97 -13.69
CA PRO A 215 -5.06 1.31 -14.41
C PRO A 215 -5.26 1.35 -15.93
N ALA A 216 -4.16 1.11 -16.65
CA ALA A 216 -4.20 0.67 -18.04
C ALA A 216 -3.33 -0.58 -18.20
N VAL A 217 -3.68 -1.46 -19.13
CA VAL A 217 -2.89 -2.64 -19.45
C VAL A 217 -2.70 -2.73 -20.94
N GLU A 218 -1.47 -2.97 -21.36
CA GLU A 218 -1.17 -3.38 -22.72
C GLU A 218 -1.08 -4.90 -22.78
N ILE A 219 -1.82 -5.52 -23.70
CA ILE A 219 -1.75 -6.96 -23.98
C ILE A 219 -1.46 -7.11 -25.47
N ASP A 220 -0.35 -7.76 -25.82
CA ASP A 220 0.06 -7.99 -27.21
C ASP A 220 0.03 -6.70 -28.07
N GLY A 221 0.55 -5.60 -27.53
CA GLY A 221 0.60 -4.30 -28.20
C GLY A 221 -0.70 -3.48 -28.19
N ARG A 222 -1.77 -3.96 -27.54
CA ARG A 222 -3.07 -3.28 -27.50
C ARG A 222 -3.41 -2.77 -26.11
N ILE A 223 -3.80 -1.51 -26.03
CA ILE A 223 -4.13 -0.85 -24.76
C ILE A 223 -5.58 -1.06 -24.36
N HIS A 224 -5.75 -1.41 -23.10
CA HIS A 224 -7.02 -1.63 -22.44
C HIS A 224 -7.09 -0.78 -21.17
N THR A 225 -8.24 -0.13 -20.97
CA THR A 225 -8.55 0.70 -19.80
C THR A 225 -9.81 0.17 -19.11
N GLU A 226 -10.18 0.75 -17.97
CA GLU A 226 -11.28 0.32 -17.08
C GLU A 226 -10.96 -1.00 -16.36
N SER A 227 -10.77 -0.94 -15.05
CA SER A 227 -10.28 -2.09 -14.26
C SER A 227 -11.15 -3.34 -14.41
N LEU A 228 -12.48 -3.21 -14.39
CA LEU A 228 -13.38 -4.37 -14.55
C LEU A 228 -13.29 -4.99 -15.95
N SER A 229 -13.11 -4.17 -16.99
CA SER A 229 -12.93 -4.67 -18.35
C SER A 229 -11.58 -5.37 -18.50
N ILE A 230 -10.52 -4.82 -17.91
CA ILE A 230 -9.17 -5.41 -17.89
C ILE A 230 -9.20 -6.76 -17.17
N VAL A 231 -9.77 -6.83 -15.96
CA VAL A 231 -9.86 -8.08 -15.17
C VAL A 231 -10.57 -9.19 -15.97
N ASN A 232 -11.71 -8.86 -16.58
CA ASN A 232 -12.43 -9.82 -17.43
C ASN A 232 -11.64 -10.24 -18.68
N LEU A 233 -10.88 -9.31 -19.27
CA LEU A 233 -10.05 -9.60 -20.44
C LEU A 233 -8.89 -10.53 -20.08
N LEU A 234 -8.22 -10.30 -18.95
CA LEU A 234 -7.15 -11.17 -18.45
C LEU A 234 -7.68 -12.58 -18.22
N GLU A 235 -8.83 -12.73 -17.56
CA GLU A 235 -9.44 -14.04 -17.33
C GLU A 235 -9.74 -14.79 -18.63
N ARG A 236 -10.23 -14.08 -19.67
CA ARG A 236 -10.59 -14.70 -20.95
C ARG A 236 -9.40 -14.97 -21.88
N SER A 237 -8.29 -14.25 -21.70
CA SER A 237 -7.15 -14.30 -22.61
C SER A 237 -6.06 -15.28 -22.16
N PHE A 238 -5.98 -15.55 -20.85
CA PHE A 238 -4.98 -16.41 -20.23
C PHE A 238 -5.68 -17.62 -19.59
N THR A 239 -6.02 -18.61 -20.43
CA THR A 239 -6.83 -19.80 -20.09
C THR A 239 -6.10 -21.14 -20.25
N SER A 240 -4.86 -21.11 -20.72
CA SER A 240 -4.03 -22.31 -20.86
C SER A 240 -3.59 -22.83 -19.49
N PRO A 241 -3.24 -24.14 -19.37
CA PRO A 241 -3.06 -24.80 -18.07
C PRO A 241 -1.99 -24.20 -17.16
N GLU A 242 -1.04 -23.45 -17.71
CA GLU A 242 -0.01 -22.73 -16.97
C GLU A 242 -0.55 -21.53 -16.18
N PHE A 243 -1.75 -21.01 -16.52
CA PHE A 243 -2.39 -19.91 -15.81
C PHE A 243 -3.49 -20.41 -14.88
N VAL A 244 -3.57 -19.81 -13.69
CA VAL A 244 -4.64 -20.11 -12.74
C VAL A 244 -5.95 -19.46 -13.21
N SER A 245 -7.04 -20.22 -13.20
CA SER A 245 -8.40 -19.73 -13.46
C SER A 245 -8.98 -19.11 -12.20
N LEU A 246 -9.52 -17.88 -12.30
CA LEU A 246 -10.19 -17.22 -11.18
C LEU A 246 -11.72 -17.31 -11.26
N ILE A 247 -12.21 -18.06 -12.24
CA ILE A 247 -13.51 -18.70 -12.22
C ILE A 247 -13.26 -20.17 -11.83
N PRO A 248 -13.73 -20.63 -10.66
CA PRO A 248 -13.50 -22.00 -10.19
C PRO A 248 -13.97 -23.04 -11.22
N SER A 249 -13.19 -24.08 -11.46
CA SER A 249 -13.51 -25.14 -12.43
C SER A 249 -14.71 -26.00 -12.02
N ASN A 250 -14.96 -26.10 -10.72
CA ASN A 250 -16.09 -26.79 -10.10
C ASN A 250 -17.30 -25.86 -9.85
N ILE A 251 -17.39 -24.72 -10.55
CA ILE A 251 -18.49 -23.78 -10.41
C ILE A 251 -19.80 -24.38 -10.95
N SER A 252 -20.87 -24.26 -10.17
CA SER A 252 -22.22 -24.66 -10.57
C SER A 252 -22.90 -23.59 -11.44
N ASP A 253 -23.92 -23.99 -12.18
CA ASP A 253 -24.74 -23.07 -12.99
C ASP A 253 -25.38 -21.93 -12.17
N ASP A 254 -25.73 -22.20 -10.91
CA ASP A 254 -26.30 -21.18 -10.01
C ASP A 254 -25.24 -20.17 -9.56
N GLU A 255 -24.05 -20.63 -9.20
CA GLU A 255 -22.92 -19.78 -8.83
C GLU A 255 -22.52 -18.88 -10.01
N LEU A 256 -22.40 -19.45 -11.21
CA LEU A 256 -22.06 -18.71 -12.41
C LEU A 256 -23.09 -17.59 -12.71
N LYS A 257 -24.39 -17.87 -12.53
CA LYS A 257 -25.47 -16.87 -12.67
C LYS A 257 -25.49 -15.83 -11.54
N THR A 258 -24.81 -16.09 -10.43
CA THR A 258 -24.74 -15.20 -9.27
C THR A 258 -23.64 -14.16 -9.43
N ILE A 259 -22.52 -14.47 -10.11
CA ILE A 259 -21.39 -13.54 -10.29
C ILE A 259 -21.82 -12.12 -10.70
N PRO A 260 -22.67 -11.90 -11.73
CA PRO A 260 -23.08 -10.54 -12.10
C PRO A 260 -23.85 -9.80 -10.99
N LYS A 261 -24.60 -10.53 -10.15
CA LYS A 261 -25.32 -9.95 -9.01
C LYS A 261 -24.35 -9.50 -7.92
N LEU A 262 -23.29 -10.28 -7.66
CA LEU A 262 -22.26 -9.94 -6.70
C LEU A 262 -21.43 -8.73 -7.16
N VAL A 263 -21.08 -8.66 -8.44
CA VAL A 263 -20.42 -7.48 -9.03
C VAL A 263 -21.29 -6.23 -8.91
N LEU A 264 -22.61 -6.35 -9.10
CA LEU A 264 -23.54 -5.24 -8.89
C LEU A 264 -23.66 -4.85 -7.40
N LEU A 265 -23.62 -5.84 -6.50
CA LEU A 265 -23.63 -5.61 -5.06
C LEU A 265 -22.38 -4.86 -4.61
N GLU A 266 -21.18 -5.22 -5.10
CA GLU A 266 -19.93 -4.48 -4.84
C GLU A 266 -20.07 -3.01 -5.20
N ARG A 267 -20.60 -2.71 -6.40
CA ARG A 267 -20.80 -1.33 -6.85
C ARG A 267 -21.82 -0.56 -6.02
N ARG A 268 -22.88 -1.23 -5.57
CA ARG A 268 -23.91 -0.63 -4.69
C ARG A 268 -23.34 -0.35 -3.30
N LEU A 269 -22.56 -1.27 -2.74
CA LEU A 269 -21.84 -1.07 -1.48
C LEU A 269 -20.87 0.10 -1.61
N PHE A 270 -20.06 0.13 -2.66
CA PHE A 270 -19.11 1.23 -2.92
C PHE A 270 -19.83 2.58 -2.99
N GLY A 271 -20.97 2.66 -3.71
CA GLY A 271 -21.79 3.87 -3.77
C GLY A 271 -22.33 4.31 -2.41
N ALA A 272 -22.92 3.38 -1.65
CA ALA A 272 -23.45 3.69 -0.32
C ALA A 272 -22.35 4.13 0.68
N TRP A 273 -21.17 3.51 0.62
CA TRP A 273 -20.00 3.93 1.38
C TRP A 273 -19.54 5.33 0.97
N LEU A 274 -19.42 5.60 -0.33
CA LEU A 274 -18.99 6.90 -0.83
C LEU A 274 -19.95 8.01 -0.40
N ASP A 275 -21.26 7.81 -0.57
CA ASP A 275 -22.29 8.76 -0.14
C ASP A 275 -22.17 9.06 1.35
N TRP A 276 -21.92 8.05 2.18
CA TRP A 276 -21.79 8.25 3.62
C TRP A 276 -20.47 8.92 4.02
N ILE A 277 -19.33 8.49 3.46
CA ILE A 277 -18.00 8.98 3.86
C ILE A 277 -17.83 10.47 3.56
N VAL A 278 -18.45 10.96 2.47
CA VAL A 278 -18.32 12.36 2.01
C VAL A 278 -19.42 13.30 2.52
N THR A 279 -20.41 12.80 3.27
CA THR A 279 -21.51 13.64 3.77
C THR A 279 -21.11 14.37 5.06
N PRO A 280 -20.97 15.71 5.08
CA PRO A 280 -20.34 16.44 6.18
C PRO A 280 -21.26 16.88 7.33
N LEU A 281 -22.58 16.88 7.15
CA LEU A 281 -23.50 17.49 8.13
C LEU A 281 -24.17 16.47 9.06
N PRO A 282 -24.17 16.68 10.39
CA PRO A 282 -25.03 15.94 11.32
C PRO A 282 -26.52 16.20 11.01
N GLY A 283 -27.32 15.14 10.94
CA GLY A 283 -28.77 15.26 10.70
C GLY A 283 -29.40 14.05 10.01
N ILE A 284 -30.68 14.16 9.66
CA ILE A 284 -31.50 13.06 9.09
C ILE A 284 -30.84 12.44 7.84
N LEU A 285 -30.24 13.26 6.97
CA LEU A 285 -29.56 12.80 5.76
C LEU A 285 -28.35 11.89 6.06
N GLN A 286 -27.59 12.17 7.12
CA GLN A 286 -26.45 11.33 7.51
C GLN A 286 -26.91 10.01 8.14
N GLY A 287 -27.98 10.03 8.95
CA GLY A 287 -28.60 8.82 9.50
C GLY A 287 -29.07 7.88 8.39
N GLY A 288 -29.79 8.42 7.40
CA GLY A 288 -30.25 7.63 6.25
C GLY A 288 -29.11 7.06 5.40
N ASN A 289 -28.00 7.80 5.21
CA ASN A 289 -26.84 7.28 4.47
C ASN A 289 -26.10 6.19 5.26
N ARG A 290 -25.98 6.33 6.59
CA ARG A 290 -25.43 5.28 7.46
C ARG A 290 -26.28 4.01 7.39
N GLU A 291 -27.59 4.12 7.45
CA GLU A 291 -28.52 2.98 7.38
C GLU A 291 -28.41 2.25 6.03
N LYS A 292 -28.42 3.00 4.91
CA LYS A 292 -28.20 2.43 3.58
C LYS A 292 -26.85 1.71 3.45
N PHE A 293 -25.78 2.30 4.00
CA PHE A 293 -24.47 1.66 4.02
C PHE A 293 -24.51 0.35 4.82
N ARG A 294 -25.07 0.37 6.04
CA ARG A 294 -25.20 -0.82 6.89
C ARG A 294 -26.07 -1.90 6.25
N GLU A 295 -27.16 -1.52 5.58
CA GLU A 295 -28.00 -2.43 4.79
C GLU A 295 -27.16 -3.17 3.74
N LYS A 296 -26.33 -2.45 2.98
CA LYS A 296 -25.45 -3.08 1.98
C LYS A 296 -24.34 -3.94 2.56
N MET A 297 -23.78 -3.56 3.71
CA MET A 297 -22.85 -4.43 4.45
C MET A 297 -23.54 -5.73 4.90
N THR A 298 -24.78 -5.64 5.40
CA THR A 298 -25.56 -6.82 5.80
C THR A 298 -25.92 -7.71 4.60
N GLU A 299 -26.24 -7.13 3.44
CA GLU A 299 -26.41 -7.91 2.20
C GLU A 299 -25.13 -8.64 1.79
N VAL A 300 -23.97 -7.99 1.90
CA VAL A 300 -22.66 -8.61 1.61
C VAL A 300 -22.36 -9.76 2.58
N ASP A 301 -22.56 -9.54 3.88
CA ASP A 301 -22.38 -10.59 4.90
C ASP A 301 -23.29 -11.80 4.62
N ALA A 302 -24.54 -11.55 4.24
CA ALA A 302 -25.49 -12.61 3.90
C ALA A 302 -25.07 -13.40 2.65
N GLU A 303 -24.53 -12.75 1.61
CA GLU A 303 -24.04 -13.45 0.41
C GLU A 303 -22.79 -14.29 0.69
N LEU A 304 -21.86 -13.82 1.54
CA LEU A 304 -20.72 -14.60 2.01
C LEU A 304 -21.18 -15.84 2.80
N LYS A 305 -22.16 -15.66 3.70
CA LYS A 305 -22.71 -16.74 4.52
C LYS A 305 -23.42 -17.82 3.70
N LYS A 306 -24.12 -17.43 2.63
CA LYS A 306 -25.05 -18.29 1.87
C LYS A 306 -24.42 -19.59 1.37
N ARG A 307 -23.11 -19.60 1.12
CA ARG A 307 -22.37 -20.74 0.55
C ARG A 307 -21.34 -21.32 1.52
N GLY A 308 -21.43 -20.99 2.80
CA GLY A 308 -20.52 -21.49 3.85
C GLY A 308 -19.27 -20.62 4.08
N GLY A 309 -18.94 -19.72 3.15
CA GLY A 309 -17.73 -18.90 3.21
C GLY A 309 -16.43 -19.73 3.15
N PRO A 310 -15.26 -19.08 3.32
CA PRO A 310 -15.09 -17.66 3.63
C PRO A 310 -15.19 -16.74 2.40
N PHE A 311 -15.17 -17.28 1.19
CA PHE A 311 -15.24 -16.50 -0.06
C PHE A 311 -16.66 -16.47 -0.64
N PHE A 312 -16.91 -15.53 -1.56
CA PHE A 312 -18.27 -15.32 -2.09
C PHE A 312 -18.87 -16.52 -2.83
N LEU A 313 -18.02 -17.38 -3.39
CA LEU A 313 -18.42 -18.58 -4.11
C LEU A 313 -18.26 -19.87 -3.27
N GLY A 314 -17.85 -19.77 -2.01
CA GLY A 314 -17.72 -20.91 -1.11
C GLY A 314 -16.40 -20.92 -0.35
N ASP A 315 -15.80 -22.11 -0.25
CA ASP A 315 -14.59 -22.40 0.51
C ASP A 315 -13.29 -21.86 -0.15
N ASP A 316 -12.15 -22.18 0.47
CA ASP A 316 -10.82 -21.71 0.04
C ASP A 316 -10.45 -22.13 -1.39
N GLU A 317 -10.96 -23.25 -1.89
CA GLU A 317 -10.73 -23.71 -3.27
C GLU A 317 -11.49 -22.86 -4.30
N LYS A 318 -12.47 -22.06 -3.85
CA LYS A 318 -13.33 -21.21 -4.67
C LYS A 318 -13.04 -19.72 -4.54
N PHE A 319 -11.85 -19.33 -4.06
CA PHE A 319 -11.36 -17.96 -4.21
C PHE A 319 -11.47 -17.53 -5.69
N SER A 320 -12.03 -16.35 -5.94
CA SER A 320 -12.45 -15.97 -7.28
C SER A 320 -12.22 -14.50 -7.62
N LEU A 321 -12.49 -14.15 -8.88
CA LEU A 321 -12.56 -12.76 -9.32
C LEU A 321 -13.52 -11.91 -8.47
N VAL A 322 -14.58 -12.49 -7.90
CA VAL A 322 -15.53 -11.74 -7.07
C VAL A 322 -14.81 -11.20 -5.84
N ASP A 323 -14.03 -12.03 -5.16
CA ASP A 323 -13.29 -11.66 -3.95
C ASP A 323 -12.27 -10.56 -4.25
N ILE A 324 -11.55 -10.66 -5.39
CA ILE A 324 -10.62 -9.63 -5.88
C ILE A 324 -11.34 -8.30 -6.14
N LEU A 325 -12.56 -8.33 -6.68
CA LEU A 325 -13.32 -7.11 -6.96
C LEU A 325 -13.82 -6.43 -5.67
N PHE A 326 -14.16 -7.20 -4.64
CA PHE A 326 -14.59 -6.68 -3.34
C PHE A 326 -13.42 -6.19 -2.49
N ALA A 327 -12.23 -6.78 -2.62
CA ALA A 327 -11.13 -6.55 -1.69
C ALA A 327 -10.74 -5.07 -1.51
N PRO A 328 -10.44 -4.32 -2.58
CA PRO A 328 -10.12 -2.90 -2.47
C PRO A 328 -11.24 -2.06 -1.84
N THR A 329 -12.49 -2.45 -2.04
CA THR A 329 -13.67 -1.75 -1.50
C THR A 329 -13.81 -2.01 0.00
N LEU A 330 -13.74 -3.27 0.42
CA LEU A 330 -13.86 -3.66 1.83
C LEU A 330 -12.69 -3.13 2.67
N GLU A 331 -11.45 -3.16 2.16
CA GLU A 331 -10.28 -2.58 2.83
C GLU A 331 -10.46 -1.09 3.15
N ARG A 332 -10.89 -0.32 2.13
CA ARG A 332 -11.13 1.12 2.28
C ARG A 332 -12.29 1.39 3.23
N ILE A 333 -13.34 0.59 3.18
CA ILE A 333 -14.46 0.65 4.13
C ILE A 333 -13.97 0.40 5.56
N ALA A 334 -13.21 -0.66 5.80
CA ALA A 334 -12.72 -1.02 7.14
C ALA A 334 -11.86 0.11 7.75
N ALA A 335 -10.92 0.66 6.99
CA ALA A 335 -10.05 1.72 7.46
C ALA A 335 -10.80 3.07 7.64
N SER A 336 -11.52 3.50 6.60
CA SER A 336 -12.13 4.84 6.57
C SER A 336 -13.37 4.97 7.45
N CYS A 337 -14.20 3.93 7.57
CA CYS A 337 -15.37 3.97 8.44
C CYS A 337 -14.96 4.05 9.92
N ALA A 338 -13.92 3.31 10.32
CA ALA A 338 -13.36 3.44 11.66
C ALA A 338 -12.83 4.86 11.90
N TYR A 339 -12.01 5.38 10.98
CA TYR A 339 -11.33 6.66 11.13
C TYR A 339 -12.24 7.89 11.08
N PHE A 340 -13.13 7.97 10.09
CA PHE A 340 -13.97 9.15 9.86
C PHE A 340 -15.33 9.05 10.54
N LYS A 341 -15.85 7.83 10.76
CA LYS A 341 -17.23 7.62 11.25
C LYS A 341 -17.29 6.91 12.60
N GLY A 342 -16.22 6.27 13.06
CA GLY A 342 -16.20 5.47 14.29
C GLY A 342 -17.00 4.16 14.17
N GLU A 343 -17.25 3.68 12.96
CA GLU A 343 -17.95 2.42 12.72
C GLU A 343 -16.91 1.32 12.47
N ILE A 344 -16.82 0.39 13.41
CA ILE A 344 -15.88 -0.73 13.38
C ILE A 344 -16.48 -1.83 12.52
N ILE A 345 -15.88 -2.06 11.36
CA ILE A 345 -16.33 -3.09 10.41
C ILE A 345 -15.95 -4.48 10.90
N ARG A 346 -14.71 -4.63 11.38
CA ARG A 346 -14.20 -5.89 11.94
C ARG A 346 -14.40 -5.94 13.46
N GLY A 347 -15.55 -6.46 13.88
CA GLY A 347 -15.98 -6.42 15.28
C GLY A 347 -17.20 -7.28 15.60
N GLY A 348 -17.54 -8.24 14.74
CA GLY A 348 -18.63 -9.19 14.94
C GLY A 348 -20.01 -8.75 14.43
N ALA A 349 -20.18 -7.50 13.98
CA ALA A 349 -21.44 -7.03 13.39
C ALA A 349 -21.75 -7.73 12.04
N TRP A 350 -20.71 -8.09 11.29
CA TRP A 350 -20.75 -8.82 10.03
C TRP A 350 -19.75 -9.99 10.08
N PRO A 351 -20.11 -11.10 10.75
CA PRO A 351 -19.17 -12.18 11.07
C PRO A 351 -18.62 -12.91 9.83
N SER A 352 -19.37 -12.95 8.73
CA SER A 352 -18.91 -13.56 7.47
C SER A 352 -17.92 -12.63 6.76
N VAL A 353 -18.08 -11.31 6.90
CA VAL A 353 -17.08 -10.33 6.45
C VAL A 353 -15.79 -10.46 7.28
N ASP A 354 -15.90 -10.67 8.59
CA ASP A 354 -14.74 -10.93 9.46
C ASP A 354 -13.96 -12.18 8.99
N LEU A 355 -14.67 -13.28 8.74
CA LEU A 355 -14.09 -14.52 8.20
C LEU A 355 -13.48 -14.33 6.80
N TRP A 356 -14.12 -13.53 5.94
CA TRP A 356 -13.59 -13.19 4.62
C TRP A 356 -12.26 -12.44 4.74
N PHE A 357 -12.14 -11.46 5.65
CA PHE A 357 -10.87 -10.78 5.90
C PHE A 357 -9.80 -11.75 6.42
N ASP A 358 -10.14 -12.63 7.36
CA ASP A 358 -9.19 -13.62 7.90
C ASP A 358 -8.71 -14.60 6.80
N ALA A 359 -9.56 -14.93 5.83
CA ALA A 359 -9.18 -15.75 4.68
C ALA A 359 -8.32 -14.99 3.67
N MET A 360 -8.67 -13.74 3.33
CA MET A 360 -7.85 -12.88 2.47
C MET A 360 -6.47 -12.65 3.07
N GLU A 361 -6.38 -12.42 4.37
CA GLU A 361 -5.12 -12.19 5.10
C GLU A 361 -4.22 -13.43 5.16
N ARG A 362 -4.74 -14.62 4.85
CA ARG A 362 -3.92 -15.83 4.66
C ARG A 362 -3.32 -15.92 3.26
N ARG A 363 -3.81 -15.16 2.28
CA ARG A 363 -3.28 -15.15 0.91
C ARG A 363 -2.01 -14.29 0.83
N PRO A 364 -0.84 -14.87 0.45
CA PRO A 364 0.41 -14.11 0.39
C PRO A 364 0.35 -12.91 -0.57
N THR A 365 -0.39 -13.04 -1.66
CA THR A 365 -0.68 -12.01 -2.66
C THR A 365 -1.38 -10.80 -2.07
N TYR A 366 -2.50 -11.04 -1.39
CA TYR A 366 -3.26 -10.01 -0.70
C TYR A 366 -2.43 -9.33 0.39
N LYS A 367 -1.71 -10.10 1.23
CA LYS A 367 -0.83 -9.52 2.26
C LYS A 367 0.22 -8.57 1.69
N ALA A 368 0.77 -8.89 0.52
CA ALA A 368 1.82 -8.10 -0.12
C ALA A 368 1.30 -6.82 -0.81
N ILE A 369 0.05 -6.84 -1.27
CA ILE A 369 -0.55 -5.75 -2.06
C ILE A 369 -1.35 -4.78 -1.20
N ARG A 370 -2.06 -5.27 -0.18
CA ARG A 370 -2.93 -4.45 0.66
C ARG A 370 -2.16 -3.33 1.38
N SER A 371 -2.87 -2.25 1.65
CA SER A 371 -2.37 -1.13 2.46
C SER A 371 -2.64 -1.36 3.96
N ASP A 372 -2.01 -0.55 4.83
CA ASP A 372 -2.43 -0.40 6.23
C ASP A 372 -3.55 0.64 6.37
N PHE A 373 -4.22 0.68 7.53
CA PHE A 373 -5.31 1.62 7.80
C PHE A 373 -4.84 3.07 7.72
N TYR A 374 -3.68 3.39 8.31
CA TYR A 374 -3.13 4.74 8.32
C TYR A 374 -2.92 5.28 6.90
N THR A 375 -2.23 4.52 6.06
CA THR A 375 -1.94 4.91 4.68
C THR A 375 -3.23 5.03 3.89
N THR A 376 -4.18 4.12 4.09
CA THR A 376 -5.49 4.16 3.42
C THR A 376 -6.23 5.46 3.71
N VAL A 377 -6.34 5.87 4.98
CA VAL A 377 -7.10 7.08 5.37
C VAL A 377 -6.37 8.38 5.04
N GLN A 378 -5.04 8.36 4.90
CA GLN A 378 -4.26 9.51 4.45
C GLN A 378 -4.21 9.64 2.92
N ALA A 379 -4.30 8.51 2.18
CA ALA A 379 -4.33 8.50 0.72
C ALA A 379 -5.72 8.81 0.15
N LEU A 380 -6.78 8.65 0.94
CA LEU A 380 -8.16 8.84 0.50
C LEU A 380 -8.56 10.31 0.26
N PRO A 381 -8.31 11.29 1.16
CA PRO A 381 -8.75 12.67 0.97
C PRO A 381 -8.22 13.36 -0.30
N PRO A 382 -6.97 13.13 -0.75
CA PRO A 382 -6.51 13.55 -2.08
C PRO A 382 -7.38 13.13 -3.26
N GLN A 383 -8.05 11.99 -3.14
CA GLN A 383 -8.90 11.40 -4.17
C GLN A 383 -10.38 11.72 -3.94
N LEU A 384 -10.79 11.85 -2.68
CA LEU A 384 -12.13 12.15 -2.20
C LEU A 384 -12.08 13.37 -1.25
N PRO A 385 -12.02 14.61 -1.77
CA PRO A 385 -11.72 15.81 -0.97
C PRO A 385 -12.79 16.20 0.06
N PHE A 386 -13.88 15.46 0.16
CA PHE A 386 -15.03 15.73 1.02
C PHE A 386 -15.20 14.70 2.16
N CYS A 387 -14.23 13.82 2.40
CA CYS A 387 -14.24 12.93 3.57
C CYS A 387 -14.48 13.74 4.86
N SER A 388 -15.47 13.34 5.64
CA SER A 388 -15.94 14.11 6.80
C SER A 388 -15.96 13.29 8.09
N GLU A 389 -15.62 13.94 9.20
CA GLU A 389 -15.58 13.30 10.52
C GLU A 389 -16.92 13.43 11.27
N MET A 390 -17.34 12.37 11.96
CA MET A 390 -18.56 12.37 12.81
C MET A 390 -18.35 12.97 14.22
N ALA A 391 -17.10 13.19 14.63
CA ALA A 391 -16.71 13.74 15.94
C ALA A 391 -17.24 12.98 17.18
N SER A 392 -17.70 11.73 17.02
CA SER A 392 -18.12 10.85 18.12
C SER A 392 -16.91 10.37 18.95
N GLU A 393 -17.14 9.91 20.18
CA GLU A 393 -16.06 9.38 21.03
C GLU A 393 -15.37 8.17 20.38
N THR A 394 -16.16 7.23 19.83
CA THR A 394 -15.61 6.06 19.10
C THR A 394 -14.78 6.49 17.90
N GLN A 395 -15.23 7.49 17.14
CA GLN A 395 -14.48 8.00 15.99
C GLN A 395 -13.15 8.63 16.43
N LYS A 396 -13.16 9.46 17.47
CA LYS A 396 -11.93 10.05 18.04
C LYS A 396 -10.97 8.98 18.54
N ALA A 397 -11.48 7.95 19.22
CA ALA A 397 -10.66 6.82 19.68
C ALA A 397 -10.03 6.06 18.51
N CYS A 398 -10.81 5.74 17.47
CA CYS A 398 -10.30 5.06 16.28
C CYS A 398 -9.25 5.90 15.54
N LYS A 399 -9.52 7.19 15.33
CA LYS A 399 -8.58 8.14 14.72
C LYS A 399 -7.29 8.24 15.53
N SER A 400 -7.37 8.33 16.85
CA SER A 400 -6.22 8.42 17.74
C SER A 400 -5.33 7.18 17.64
N GLU A 401 -5.93 5.97 17.62
CA GLU A 401 -5.20 4.71 17.41
C GLU A 401 -4.52 4.67 16.03
N ILE A 402 -5.27 4.97 14.96
CA ILE A 402 -4.76 4.91 13.57
C ILE A 402 -3.65 5.95 13.33
N ASP A 403 -3.78 7.15 13.89
CA ASP A 403 -2.75 8.21 13.83
C ASP A 403 -1.57 7.95 14.80
N GLY A 404 -1.57 6.82 15.51
CA GLY A 404 -0.48 6.42 16.40
C GLY A 404 -0.30 7.29 17.64
N GLN A 405 -1.34 8.04 18.03
CA GLN A 405 -1.37 8.87 19.23
C GLN A 405 -1.40 7.98 20.48
N ASN A 406 -1.25 8.59 21.67
CA ASN A 406 -1.26 7.89 22.96
C ASN A 406 -0.24 6.72 23.09
N GLY A 407 0.80 6.74 22.26
CA GLY A 407 1.86 5.72 22.26
C GLY A 407 1.63 4.56 21.27
N GLY A 408 0.68 4.67 20.33
CA GLY A 408 0.46 3.67 19.27
C GLY A 408 1.65 3.52 18.30
N TRP A 409 2.36 4.63 18.03
CA TRP A 409 3.61 4.62 17.25
C TRP A 409 4.85 4.90 18.11
N VAL A 410 5.00 4.18 19.20
CA VAL A 410 6.25 4.14 19.97
C VAL A 410 6.56 2.67 20.23
N HIS A 411 7.81 2.25 20.01
CA HIS A 411 8.24 0.90 20.39
C HIS A 411 8.74 0.90 21.85
N PRO A 412 8.39 -0.10 22.66
CA PRO A 412 7.25 -1.01 22.47
C PRO A 412 5.91 -0.26 22.61
N PRO A 413 4.83 -0.73 21.95
CA PRO A 413 3.54 -0.05 22.02
C PRO A 413 3.08 0.09 23.47
N ARG A 414 2.58 1.28 23.82
CA ARG A 414 2.04 1.52 25.17
C ARG A 414 0.69 0.83 25.29
N SER A 415 0.59 -0.11 26.22
CA SER A 415 -0.69 -0.70 26.59
C SER A 415 -1.43 0.25 27.54
N HIS A 416 -2.67 0.58 27.23
CA HIS A 416 -3.57 1.27 28.15
C HIS A 416 -4.95 0.60 28.15
N PRO A 417 -5.72 0.68 29.25
CA PRO A 417 -7.09 0.20 29.27
C PRO A 417 -7.90 0.80 28.11
N GLY A 418 -8.64 -0.03 27.37
CA GLY A 418 -9.51 0.41 26.28
C GLY A 418 -8.81 0.72 24.95
N ARG A 419 -7.53 0.35 24.76
CA ARG A 419 -6.89 0.44 23.42
C ARG A 419 -7.62 -0.45 22.41
N LEU A 420 -7.95 0.11 21.25
CA LEU A 420 -8.62 -0.61 20.16
C LEU A 420 -7.58 -1.27 19.26
N ILE A 421 -7.64 -2.58 19.05
CA ILE A 421 -6.86 -3.24 18.00
C ILE A 421 -7.74 -3.28 16.75
N LEU A 422 -7.60 -2.26 15.89
CA LEU A 422 -8.45 -2.10 14.71
C LEU A 422 -7.97 -2.88 13.49
N GLU A 423 -6.66 -3.13 13.40
CA GLU A 423 -6.04 -3.82 12.27
C GLU A 423 -5.22 -5.03 12.76
N PRO A 424 -5.87 -6.16 13.10
CA PRO A 424 -5.23 -7.29 13.78
C PRO A 424 -4.10 -7.95 12.99
N SER A 425 -4.15 -7.89 11.67
CA SER A 425 -3.17 -8.50 10.77
C SER A 425 -1.93 -7.63 10.53
N VAL A 426 -1.95 -6.38 11.00
CA VAL A 426 -0.77 -5.50 11.04
C VAL A 426 -0.26 -5.35 12.48
N SER A 427 -1.14 -5.56 13.47
CA SER A 427 -0.79 -5.56 14.89
C SER A 427 -0.03 -6.83 15.29
N LEU A 428 1.30 -6.82 15.10
CA LEU A 428 2.22 -7.89 15.53
C LEU A 428 2.46 -7.90 17.06
N GLU A 429 1.42 -7.63 17.84
CA GLU A 429 1.53 -7.45 19.29
C GLU A 429 1.31 -8.74 20.08
N ARG A 430 0.94 -9.84 19.40
CA ARG A 430 0.77 -11.15 20.02
C ARG A 430 2.12 -11.82 20.21
N LYS A 431 2.25 -12.59 21.29
CA LYS A 431 3.49 -13.32 21.64
C LYS A 431 3.90 -14.35 20.58
N GLU A 432 2.95 -14.84 19.80
CA GLU A 432 3.14 -15.84 18.75
C GLU A 432 3.76 -15.22 17.47
N ASP A 433 3.66 -13.90 17.29
CA ASP A 433 4.06 -13.20 16.07
C ASP A 433 5.52 -12.68 16.11
N LYS A 434 6.38 -13.22 17.00
CA LYS A 434 7.74 -12.71 17.24
C LYS A 434 8.64 -12.77 16.00
N GLU A 435 8.58 -13.87 15.26
CA GLU A 435 9.39 -14.05 14.05
C GLU A 435 8.94 -13.11 12.93
N GLU A 436 7.62 -12.98 12.70
CA GLU A 436 7.06 -12.02 11.74
C GLU A 436 7.37 -10.58 12.15
N THR A 437 7.39 -10.29 13.46
CA THR A 437 7.82 -9.00 14.00
C THR A 437 9.27 -8.70 13.70
N ALA A 438 10.17 -9.66 13.95
CA ALA A 438 11.59 -9.51 13.66
C ALA A 438 11.84 -9.36 12.15
N ALA A 439 11.13 -10.12 11.32
CA ALA A 439 11.19 -10.00 9.86
C ALA A 439 10.73 -8.61 9.39
N ALA A 440 9.63 -8.08 9.94
CA ALA A 440 9.13 -6.74 9.64
C ALA A 440 10.13 -5.63 10.07
N MET A 441 10.80 -5.80 11.21
CA MET A 441 11.87 -4.88 11.65
C MET A 441 13.09 -4.93 10.71
N LYS A 442 13.50 -6.12 10.27
CA LYS A 442 14.59 -6.31 9.28
C LYS A 442 14.24 -5.70 7.93
N GLU A 443 13.00 -5.87 7.45
CA GLU A 443 12.52 -5.21 6.23
C GLU A 443 12.55 -3.68 6.36
N ALA A 444 12.04 -3.13 7.47
CA ALA A 444 12.06 -1.69 7.72
C ALA A 444 13.51 -1.15 7.74
N ALA A 445 14.43 -1.84 8.43
CA ALA A 445 15.84 -1.48 8.48
C ALA A 445 16.49 -1.57 7.09
N ARG A 446 16.26 -2.67 6.34
CA ARG A 446 16.76 -2.85 4.98
C ARG A 446 16.34 -1.72 4.07
N ASN A 447 15.05 -1.40 4.06
CA ASN A 447 14.53 -0.37 3.20
C ASN A 447 15.14 0.99 3.61
N LEU A 448 15.32 1.27 4.91
CA LEU A 448 15.90 2.54 5.39
C LEU A 448 17.36 2.68 5.00
N VAL A 449 18.14 1.62 5.22
CA VAL A 449 19.57 1.59 4.92
C VAL A 449 19.82 1.68 3.42
N ARG A 450 19.19 0.82 2.61
CA ARG A 450 19.37 0.81 1.14
C ARG A 450 18.94 2.13 0.49
N ASN A 451 17.90 2.76 1.02
CA ASN A 451 17.34 3.99 0.44
C ASN A 451 17.74 5.28 1.16
N ARG A 452 18.74 5.24 2.04
CA ARG A 452 19.22 6.40 2.83
C ARG A 452 19.41 7.68 2.01
N HIS A 453 19.91 7.56 0.79
CA HIS A 453 20.17 8.68 -0.12
C HIS A 453 18.89 9.39 -0.61
N LYS A 454 17.72 8.74 -0.51
CA LYS A 454 16.40 9.32 -0.80
C LYS A 454 15.65 9.71 0.47
N VAL A 455 15.75 8.86 1.50
CA VAL A 455 15.07 9.07 2.78
C VAL A 455 15.58 10.31 3.49
N LEU A 456 16.90 10.49 3.60
CA LEU A 456 17.48 11.64 4.31
C LEU A 456 17.06 12.99 3.69
N PRO A 457 17.21 13.24 2.38
CA PRO A 457 16.68 14.46 1.76
C PRO A 457 15.17 14.64 1.95
N PHE A 458 14.40 13.56 1.92
CA PHE A 458 12.96 13.63 2.15
C PHE A 458 12.63 14.04 3.58
N THR A 459 13.31 13.48 4.57
CA THR A 459 13.15 13.83 5.99
C THR A 459 13.52 15.29 6.24
N LEU A 460 14.55 15.80 5.57
CA LEU A 460 14.99 17.20 5.67
C LEU A 460 13.98 18.22 5.11
N ARG A 461 13.01 17.79 4.30
CA ARG A 461 11.90 18.65 3.85
C ARG A 461 11.11 19.26 5.00
N ALA A 462 11.17 18.67 6.20
CA ALA A 462 10.60 19.25 7.41
C ALA A 462 11.07 20.68 7.68
N PHE A 463 12.32 21.00 7.32
CA PHE A 463 12.92 22.32 7.54
C PHE A 463 12.65 23.31 6.42
N SER A 464 12.25 22.86 5.22
CA SER A 464 11.94 23.79 4.15
C SER A 464 10.69 24.61 4.50
N ALA A 465 10.87 25.91 4.67
CA ALA A 465 9.77 26.88 4.80
C ALA A 465 9.05 27.12 3.45
N LEU A 466 9.66 26.73 2.33
CA LEU A 466 9.08 26.90 1.01
C LEU A 466 7.95 25.87 0.76
N PRO A 467 6.84 26.30 0.12
CA PRO A 467 5.77 25.40 -0.28
C PRO A 467 6.23 24.46 -1.41
N ALA A 468 5.52 23.35 -1.57
CA ALA A 468 5.70 22.47 -2.73
C ALA A 468 5.29 23.20 -4.03
N LEU A 469 6.14 23.13 -5.05
CA LEU A 469 5.88 23.69 -6.38
C LEU A 469 6.03 22.61 -7.47
N PRO A 470 5.01 22.36 -8.31
CA PRO A 470 3.63 22.87 -8.19
C PRO A 470 2.93 22.32 -6.92
N PRO A 471 1.94 23.04 -6.38
CA PRO A 471 1.21 22.54 -5.23
C PRO A 471 0.40 21.30 -5.60
N VAL A 472 0.56 20.23 -4.82
CA VAL A 472 -0.25 19.03 -4.95
C VAL A 472 -0.91 18.66 -3.62
N SER A 473 -2.04 17.96 -3.69
CA SER A 473 -2.76 17.48 -2.51
C SER A 473 -2.30 16.07 -2.18
N ALA A 474 -1.08 15.92 -1.65
CA ALA A 474 -0.44 14.61 -1.46
C ALA A 474 0.33 14.50 -0.13
N PRO A 475 -0.31 14.52 1.05
CA PRO A 475 0.39 14.64 2.33
C PRO A 475 1.47 13.58 2.57
N LEU A 476 1.24 12.34 2.13
CA LEU A 476 2.19 11.23 2.26
C LEU A 476 3.40 11.32 1.32
N SER A 477 3.31 12.10 0.24
CA SER A 477 4.30 12.12 -0.84
C SER A 477 4.99 13.48 -1.01
N GLU A 478 4.26 14.57 -0.75
CA GLU A 478 4.66 15.99 -0.84
C GLU A 478 5.74 16.25 -1.91
N PRO A 479 5.47 15.92 -3.19
CA PRO A 479 6.41 16.21 -4.26
C PRO A 479 6.62 17.72 -4.42
N GLY A 480 7.82 18.10 -4.82
CA GLY A 480 8.14 19.49 -5.16
C GLY A 480 8.56 20.38 -3.98
N LYS A 481 8.65 19.84 -2.75
CA LYS A 481 9.25 20.58 -1.63
C LYS A 481 10.80 20.53 -1.72
N PRO A 482 11.50 21.67 -1.70
CA PRO A 482 12.96 21.71 -1.82
C PRO A 482 13.68 20.91 -0.72
N THR A 483 14.74 20.22 -1.12
CA THR A 483 15.60 19.42 -0.23
C THR A 483 17.04 19.91 -0.18
N ASP A 484 17.39 20.87 -1.04
CA ASP A 484 18.73 21.45 -1.16
C ASP A 484 18.63 22.95 -0.86
N THR A 485 18.56 23.27 0.42
CA THR A 485 18.63 24.62 0.96
C THR A 485 19.80 24.73 1.94
N PRO A 486 20.33 25.94 2.21
CA PRO A 486 21.35 26.13 3.24
C PRO A 486 20.94 25.54 4.58
N GLU A 487 19.67 25.70 4.94
CA GLU A 487 19.09 25.17 6.17
C GLU A 487 19.07 23.64 6.20
N THR A 488 18.65 22.98 5.12
CA THR A 488 18.70 21.50 5.07
C THR A 488 20.14 20.98 5.19
N SER A 489 21.13 21.71 4.64
CA SER A 489 22.55 21.34 4.77
C SER A 489 23.04 21.42 6.21
N LEU A 490 22.64 22.46 6.95
CA LEU A 490 22.95 22.64 8.38
C LEU A 490 22.42 21.48 9.24
N TRP A 491 21.23 20.96 8.94
CA TRP A 491 20.58 19.90 9.72
C TRP A 491 20.90 18.48 9.25
N THR A 492 21.55 18.33 8.09
CA THR A 492 21.85 17.02 7.49
C THR A 492 22.58 16.07 8.45
N PRO A 493 23.67 16.46 9.13
CA PRO A 493 24.40 15.55 10.03
C PRO A 493 23.57 15.07 11.23
N HIS A 494 22.71 15.95 11.77
CA HIS A 494 21.84 15.63 12.90
C HIS A 494 20.75 14.61 12.52
N VAL A 495 20.09 14.83 11.38
CA VAL A 495 19.05 13.92 10.88
C VAL A 495 19.65 12.58 10.45
N ASP A 496 20.80 12.59 9.77
CA ASP A 496 21.52 11.38 9.38
C ASP A 496 21.88 10.52 10.60
N CYS A 497 22.49 11.13 11.64
CA CYS A 497 22.81 10.46 12.90
C CYS A 497 21.57 9.84 13.55
N ALA A 498 20.45 10.57 13.58
CA ALA A 498 19.22 10.06 14.16
C ALA A 498 18.61 8.90 13.37
N LEU A 499 18.63 8.96 12.03
CA LEU A 499 18.16 7.86 11.17
C LEU A 499 19.03 6.60 11.33
N ARG A 500 20.35 6.74 11.50
CA ARG A 500 21.24 5.61 11.80
C ARG A 500 20.94 4.98 13.16
N HIS A 501 20.58 5.77 14.17
CA HIS A 501 20.09 5.23 15.44
C HIS A 501 18.76 4.47 15.28
N VAL A 502 17.82 4.97 14.46
CA VAL A 502 16.56 4.25 14.16
C VAL A 502 16.86 2.89 13.52
N ALA A 503 17.74 2.85 12.51
CA ALA A 503 18.16 1.61 11.86
C ALA A 503 18.85 0.64 12.83
N ALA A 504 19.78 1.14 13.65
CA ALA A 504 20.47 0.33 14.67
C ALA A 504 19.47 -0.32 15.63
N LEU A 505 18.52 0.45 16.16
CA LEU A 505 17.52 -0.04 17.10
C LEU A 505 16.59 -1.09 16.48
N LEU A 506 16.18 -0.91 15.22
CA LEU A 506 15.40 -1.92 14.50
C LEU A 506 16.17 -3.24 14.41
N LEU A 507 17.46 -3.21 14.06
CA LEU A 507 18.31 -4.40 13.95
C LEU A 507 18.57 -5.06 15.30
N ASP A 508 18.83 -4.27 16.35
CA ASP A 508 19.10 -4.77 17.70
C ASP A 508 17.89 -5.49 18.30
N VAL A 509 16.70 -4.92 18.15
CA VAL A 509 15.47 -5.56 18.64
C VAL A 509 15.07 -6.76 17.77
N ALA A 510 15.31 -6.71 16.46
CA ALA A 510 15.10 -7.85 15.59
C ALA A 510 16.02 -9.03 15.95
N ALA A 511 17.30 -8.77 16.24
CA ALA A 511 18.28 -9.77 16.68
C ALA A 511 17.86 -10.44 18.01
N ALA A 512 17.19 -9.69 18.88
CA ALA A 512 16.61 -10.19 20.13
C ALA A 512 15.26 -10.93 19.96
N GLY A 513 14.85 -11.23 18.72
CA GLY A 513 13.63 -11.97 18.41
C GLY A 513 12.34 -11.13 18.42
N GLY A 514 12.44 -9.81 18.17
CA GLY A 514 11.28 -8.93 17.95
C GLY A 514 10.39 -8.68 19.17
N GLY A 515 10.76 -9.22 20.34
CA GLY A 515 9.97 -9.11 21.56
C GLY A 515 9.91 -7.69 22.13
N ARG A 516 9.10 -7.50 23.18
CA ARG A 516 9.24 -6.38 24.12
C ARG A 516 10.56 -6.53 24.87
N ALA A 517 11.67 -6.32 24.18
CA ALA A 517 12.75 -5.49 24.64
C ALA A 517 12.65 -5.09 26.15
N GLU A 518 12.90 -6.03 27.06
CA GLU A 518 12.90 -5.82 28.51
C GLU A 518 14.15 -5.05 29.01
N PRO A 519 15.37 -5.26 28.46
CA PRO A 519 16.57 -4.56 28.92
C PRO A 519 16.53 -3.04 28.70
N TRP A 520 16.03 -2.61 27.55
CA TRP A 520 16.01 -1.20 27.13
C TRP A 520 14.95 -0.39 27.88
N ARG A 521 13.81 -0.98 28.29
CA ARG A 521 12.74 -0.31 29.06
C ARG A 521 13.22 0.22 30.42
N GLN A 522 14.10 -0.51 31.09
CA GLN A 522 14.56 -0.16 32.45
C GLN A 522 15.30 1.18 32.50
N ASN A 523 15.89 1.61 31.38
CA ASN A 523 16.58 2.90 31.26
C ASN A 523 15.67 4.07 30.85
N PHE A 524 14.39 3.82 30.54
CA PHE A 524 13.45 4.84 30.04
C PHE A 524 12.34 5.24 31.00
N GLU A 525 12.01 4.41 31.99
CA GLU A 525 10.84 4.64 32.84
C GLU A 525 11.12 5.50 34.10
N ASP A 526 12.37 5.85 34.45
CA ASP A 526 12.62 6.76 35.57
C ASP A 526 13.91 7.63 35.43
N PRO A 527 13.79 8.92 35.07
CA PRO A 527 14.92 9.85 35.09
C PRO A 527 15.27 10.40 36.49
N LYS A 528 14.55 10.02 37.55
CA LYS A 528 14.59 10.68 38.88
C LYS A 528 14.93 9.77 40.06
N ASP A 529 15.32 8.52 39.86
CA ASP A 529 15.82 7.66 40.94
C ASP A 529 17.36 7.52 40.92
N PRO A 530 18.11 8.37 41.65
CA PRO A 530 19.57 8.34 41.71
C PRO A 530 20.14 7.16 42.51
N GLY A 531 19.31 6.21 42.97
CA GLY A 531 19.71 5.15 43.91
C GLY A 531 20.00 3.77 43.30
N ARG A 532 19.85 3.55 41.99
CA ARG A 532 19.81 2.18 41.41
C ARG A 532 21.06 1.69 40.68
N GLU A 533 22.16 2.43 40.70
CA GLU A 533 23.42 2.00 40.06
C GLU A 533 24.11 0.79 40.72
N ALA A 534 23.59 0.22 41.82
CA ALA A 534 24.37 -0.69 42.66
C ALA A 534 24.00 -2.19 42.69
N GLU A 535 22.90 -2.69 42.11
CA GLU A 535 22.42 -4.05 42.50
C GLU A 535 22.10 -5.07 41.39
N THR A 536 22.50 -4.88 40.13
CA THR A 536 22.40 -5.98 39.14
C THR A 536 23.72 -6.24 38.42
N GLY A 537 24.49 -7.20 38.93
CA GLY A 537 25.69 -7.75 38.30
C GLY A 537 25.41 -8.61 37.04
N LYS A 538 24.41 -8.25 36.25
CA LYS A 538 24.22 -8.73 34.88
C LYS A 538 24.44 -7.53 33.98
N GLU A 539 25.41 -7.59 33.08
CA GLU A 539 25.59 -6.60 32.02
C GLU A 539 24.30 -6.54 31.18
N GLY A 540 23.36 -5.69 31.59
CA GLY A 540 22.20 -5.34 30.80
C GLY A 540 22.69 -4.58 29.58
N MET A 541 22.20 -4.94 28.38
CA MET A 541 22.41 -4.14 27.18
C MET A 541 22.04 -2.69 27.49
N PRO A 542 22.97 -1.73 27.37
CA PRO A 542 22.67 -0.34 27.65
C PRO A 542 21.54 0.12 26.74
N GLY A 543 20.65 0.99 27.24
CA GLY A 543 19.66 1.67 26.40
C GLY A 543 20.33 2.33 25.18
N PRO A 544 19.59 2.72 24.13
CA PRO A 544 20.22 3.34 22.97
C PRO A 544 21.10 4.49 23.43
N SER A 545 22.41 4.36 23.22
CA SER A 545 23.37 5.44 23.46
C SER A 545 23.18 6.46 22.35
N LEU A 546 22.02 7.13 22.34
CA LEU A 546 21.78 8.24 21.42
C LEU A 546 22.81 9.30 21.75
N SER A 547 23.47 9.78 20.70
CA SER A 547 24.32 10.97 20.71
C SER A 547 23.77 12.03 21.69
N PRO A 548 24.49 12.39 22.77
CA PRO A 548 24.00 13.26 23.84
C PRO A 548 23.51 14.65 23.39
N GLN A 549 23.95 15.10 22.21
CA GLN A 549 23.77 16.44 21.68
C GLN A 549 22.81 16.53 20.48
N LEU A 550 22.01 15.49 20.20
CA LEU A 550 21.03 15.58 19.10
C LEU A 550 20.01 16.68 19.40
N ASP A 551 19.91 17.65 18.49
CA ASP A 551 19.08 18.84 18.68
C ASP A 551 17.58 18.47 18.72
N PRO A 552 16.78 19.06 19.64
CA PRO A 552 15.33 18.84 19.71
C PRO A 552 14.58 19.09 18.39
N ARG A 553 15.10 19.91 17.48
CA ARG A 553 14.50 20.16 16.15
C ARG A 553 14.62 18.97 15.21
N THR A 554 15.57 18.06 15.45
CA THR A 554 15.64 16.75 14.78
C THR A 554 14.34 15.97 14.98
N VAL A 555 13.63 16.19 16.10
CA VAL A 555 12.29 15.61 16.34
C VAL A 555 11.30 16.01 15.26
N ALA A 556 11.31 17.27 14.79
CA ALA A 556 10.40 17.72 13.75
C ALA A 556 10.65 16.97 12.42
N ALA A 557 11.91 16.73 12.08
CA ALA A 557 12.30 15.96 10.90
C ALA A 557 11.89 14.49 11.01
N LEU A 558 12.16 13.84 12.14
CA LEU A 558 11.74 12.45 12.37
C LEU A 558 10.20 12.31 12.39
N ARG A 559 9.48 13.24 13.04
CA ARG A 559 8.00 13.27 13.03
C ARG A 559 7.47 13.48 11.62
N TYR A 560 8.11 14.34 10.84
CA TYR A 560 7.77 14.57 9.43
C TYR A 560 7.86 13.27 8.63
N LEU A 561 8.95 12.51 8.77
CA LEU A 561 9.09 11.19 8.14
C LEU A 561 8.05 10.20 8.68
N GLN A 562 7.85 10.13 10.00
CA GLN A 562 6.98 9.16 10.67
C GLN A 562 5.54 9.19 10.11
N VAL A 563 4.96 10.38 9.94
CA VAL A 563 3.60 10.57 9.40
C VAL A 563 3.55 10.47 7.86
N ARG A 564 4.65 10.11 7.19
CA ARG A 564 4.75 10.02 5.73
C ARG A 564 5.23 8.65 5.23
N VAL A 565 5.57 7.74 6.16
CA VAL A 565 5.75 6.32 5.85
C VAL A 565 4.41 5.75 5.40
N GLY A 566 4.36 5.13 4.23
CA GLY A 566 3.15 4.56 3.64
C GLY A 566 3.34 3.13 3.10
N ALA A 567 2.32 2.29 3.26
CA ALA A 567 2.28 0.92 2.77
C ALA A 567 1.34 0.77 1.54
N PRO A 568 1.60 -0.18 0.61
CA PRO A 568 2.85 -0.93 0.50
C PRO A 568 3.96 -0.11 -0.19
N ARG A 569 3.74 1.16 -0.55
CA ARG A 569 4.67 2.02 -1.30
C ARG A 569 6.12 1.94 -0.81
N ASP A 570 6.33 2.01 0.49
CA ASP A 570 7.67 2.12 1.09
C ASP A 570 8.21 0.78 1.59
N MET A 571 7.31 -0.13 1.98
CA MET A 571 7.54 -1.45 2.56
C MET A 571 6.19 -2.12 2.84
N SER A 572 6.21 -3.39 3.26
CA SER A 572 5.01 -4.07 3.75
C SER A 572 4.33 -3.32 4.90
N ALA A 573 3.02 -3.49 5.07
CA ALA A 573 2.26 -2.87 6.15
C ALA A 573 2.84 -3.15 7.56
N PRO A 574 3.23 -4.40 7.91
CA PRO A 574 3.93 -4.69 9.18
C PRO A 574 5.25 -3.92 9.33
N ALA A 575 6.07 -3.86 8.29
CA ALA A 575 7.35 -3.12 8.33
C ALA A 575 7.13 -1.61 8.48
N ALA A 576 6.13 -1.05 7.80
CA ALA A 576 5.76 0.36 7.91
C ALA A 576 5.36 0.71 9.35
N LEU A 577 4.57 -0.14 10.01
CA LEU A 577 4.24 0.03 11.43
C LEU A 577 5.49 0.01 12.32
N GLN A 578 6.42 -0.93 12.10
CA GLN A 578 7.67 -0.96 12.88
C GLN A 578 8.51 0.30 12.67
N LEU A 579 8.70 0.76 11.43
CA LEU A 579 9.43 2.00 11.18
C LEU A 579 8.79 3.19 11.90
N ARG A 580 7.46 3.34 11.85
CA ARG A 580 6.76 4.40 12.58
C ARG A 580 7.00 4.30 14.10
N ARG A 581 6.99 3.10 14.67
CA ARG A 581 7.23 2.88 16.11
C ARG A 581 8.65 3.22 16.54
N PHE A 582 9.66 2.84 15.76
CA PHE A 582 11.06 3.11 16.10
C PHE A 582 11.44 4.57 15.86
N LEU A 583 10.87 5.23 14.86
CA LEU A 583 10.93 6.69 14.74
C LEU A 583 10.37 7.34 16.02
N GLY A 584 9.19 6.89 16.47
CA GLY A 584 8.57 7.40 17.69
C GLY A 584 9.36 7.14 18.96
N LEU A 585 10.03 5.99 19.06
CA LEU A 585 10.96 5.69 20.17
C LEU A 585 12.08 6.72 20.21
N VAL A 586 12.82 6.91 19.11
CA VAL A 586 13.92 7.88 19.06
C VAL A 586 13.41 9.29 19.35
N ILE A 587 12.25 9.68 18.81
CA ILE A 587 11.63 10.97 19.12
C ILE A 587 11.37 11.12 20.62
N THR A 588 10.76 10.13 21.27
CA THR A 588 10.48 10.17 22.72
C THR A 588 11.76 10.38 23.51
N CYS A 589 12.84 9.68 23.15
CA CYS A 589 14.15 9.81 23.79
C CYS A 589 14.74 11.22 23.66
N LEU A 590 14.56 11.86 22.51
CA LEU A 590 15.06 13.22 22.25
C LEU A 590 14.22 14.30 22.94
N THR A 591 12.94 14.04 23.20
CA THR A 591 12.05 14.98 23.91
C THR A 591 12.11 14.88 25.43
N SER A 592 12.66 13.79 25.98
CA SER A 592 12.75 13.56 27.42
C SER A 592 14.07 14.06 28.04
N ARG A 593 15.02 14.49 27.22
CA ARG A 593 16.27 15.15 27.61
C ARG A 593 16.05 16.66 27.64
#